data_AF-A0A9P5B175-F1
#
_entry.id   AF-A0A9P5B175-F1
#
_cell.length_a   1.000
_cell.length_b   1.000
_cell.length_c   1.000
_cell.angle_alpha   90.00
_cell.angle_beta   90.00
_cell.angle_gamma   90.00
#
_symmetry.space_group_name_H-M   'P 1'
#
loop_
_entity.id
_entity.type
_entity.pdbx_description
1 polymer ?
#
loop_
_entity_poly.entity_id
_entity_poly.type
_entity_poly.pdbx_seq_one_letter_code
_entity_poly.pdbx_strand_id
1 'polypeptide(L)'
;MTNTTPKDERPSMGKPLTNYPSGDISVPKRTGTKRKASQSWDRKFSSFTDAELANKRTELGKELSVATKELKRFVSMDSQYWDRYIEIARLRTEQAQLESQLGLRKSSSPDDMSWYDTEAAQSLKVEHDSWAQFQSIMRKHATRMQVRLQSSRERFFRLFATSRVGLDLPGGAGRRSKTRQSNMVQSIIKCYCPEPLIAEHRWDPVLRDWVHRDLVKGAHLYPWKQGAWMDEIFGPGTREELFAPQNGLFLHTTVEDALDKGQIAIIPDIDMEPANPMMPDDDLKERQDRIKHWEQQEVKDYKVIVILKNHKAVTKAVFPPDHYGTQNLAGLNGRKLVFLTNFRPRARFVWWTYMNSLLRAAWNSDVKYQHEEVRKCTRYWGTRGRYVKRNQLLGFVEEMGHDVESILDDSSEGEPEDEDGGENGSDEPGLELVEALVQGAITSSTKCGEGKEEETTNN
;
A
#
# COMPACT_ATOMS: atom_id res chain seq x y z
N MET A 1 -4.82 46.50 -46.24
CA MET A 1 -5.53 45.21 -46.29
C MET A 1 -6.27 45.05 -44.98
N THR A 2 -7.59 45.11 -45.05
CA THR A 2 -8.55 45.19 -43.95
C THR A 2 -8.98 43.78 -43.53
N ASN A 3 -8.78 43.41 -42.25
CA ASN A 3 -9.29 42.14 -41.72
C ASN A 3 -10.62 42.37 -40.98
N THR A 4 -11.66 41.83 -41.60
CA THR A 4 -13.05 41.72 -41.17
C THR A 4 -13.25 40.56 -40.20
N THR A 5 -13.99 40.84 -39.12
CA THR A 5 -14.54 39.89 -38.13
C THR A 5 -15.68 39.05 -38.73
N PRO A 6 -15.86 37.76 -38.35
CA PRO A 6 -17.05 36.99 -38.70
C PRO A 6 -18.16 37.13 -37.65
N LYS A 7 -19.41 37.13 -38.16
CA LYS A 7 -20.68 37.32 -37.46
C LYS A 7 -21.23 36.02 -36.88
N ASP A 8 -21.92 36.17 -35.75
CA ASP A 8 -22.86 35.22 -35.15
C ASP A 8 -24.05 34.88 -36.06
N GLU A 9 -24.37 33.59 -36.19
CA GLU A 9 -25.65 33.10 -36.70
C GLU A 9 -26.36 32.28 -35.62
N ARG A 10 -27.52 32.78 -35.14
CA ARG A 10 -28.47 32.03 -34.31
C ARG A 10 -29.55 31.41 -35.22
N PRO A 11 -29.96 30.15 -35.00
CA PRO A 11 -31.08 29.57 -35.72
C PRO A 11 -32.45 29.90 -35.08
N SER A 12 -33.28 30.49 -35.93
CA SER A 12 -34.74 30.56 -36.04
C SER A 12 -35.64 29.78 -35.06
N MET A 13 -36.62 30.50 -34.51
CA MET A 13 -37.79 29.99 -33.79
C MET A 13 -38.74 29.16 -34.66
N GLY A 14 -39.16 28.01 -34.13
CA GLY A 14 -40.27 27.19 -34.61
C GLY A 14 -41.61 27.59 -33.96
N LYS A 15 -42.68 27.48 -34.75
CA LYS A 15 -44.06 27.95 -34.52
C LYS A 15 -44.81 27.20 -33.40
N PRO A 16 -45.90 27.78 -32.84
CA PRO A 16 -46.65 27.21 -31.73
C PRO A 16 -47.73 26.20 -32.20
N LEU A 17 -47.82 25.06 -31.52
CA LEU A 17 -48.90 24.09 -31.65
C LEU A 17 -49.89 24.20 -30.49
N THR A 18 -51.06 24.69 -30.87
CA THR A 18 -52.43 24.50 -30.38
C THR A 18 -52.72 23.45 -29.29
N ASN A 19 -53.51 23.92 -28.30
CA ASN A 19 -54.69 23.30 -27.67
C ASN A 19 -54.70 21.79 -27.39
N TYR A 20 -54.64 21.45 -26.10
CA TYR A 20 -55.30 20.25 -25.54
C TYR A 20 -56.16 20.62 -24.32
N PRO A 21 -57.33 19.99 -24.14
CA PRO A 21 -58.28 20.31 -23.08
C PRO A 21 -57.80 19.78 -21.73
N SER A 22 -57.93 20.62 -20.71
CA SER A 22 -57.68 20.32 -19.30
C SER A 22 -58.73 19.33 -18.78
N GLY A 23 -58.36 18.05 -18.72
CA GLY A 23 -59.08 17.03 -17.95
C GLY A 23 -58.47 16.91 -16.56
N ASP A 24 -59.27 17.15 -15.52
CA ASP A 24 -58.91 16.91 -14.13
C ASP A 24 -58.60 15.42 -13.90
N ILE A 25 -57.31 15.09 -13.84
CA ILE A 25 -56.83 13.78 -13.38
C ILE A 25 -56.45 13.94 -11.92
N SER A 26 -57.32 13.46 -11.03
CA SER A 26 -57.01 13.25 -9.62
C SER A 26 -55.88 12.22 -9.50
N VAL A 27 -54.67 12.71 -9.23
CA VAL A 27 -53.50 11.87 -8.93
C VAL A 27 -53.64 11.33 -7.51
N PRO A 28 -53.62 10.00 -7.30
CA PRO A 28 -53.64 9.44 -5.95
C PRO A 28 -52.40 9.91 -5.20
N LYS A 29 -52.58 10.57 -4.04
CA LYS A 29 -51.50 10.85 -3.10
C LYS A 29 -50.88 9.51 -2.67
N ARG A 30 -49.79 9.11 -3.33
CA ARG A 30 -48.91 8.06 -2.84
C ARG A 30 -48.28 8.57 -1.54
N THR A 31 -48.86 8.19 -0.40
CA THR A 31 -48.18 8.15 0.90
C THR A 31 -47.17 7.00 0.87
N GLY A 32 -46.24 7.04 -0.08
CA GLY A 32 -45.04 6.23 -0.03
C GLY A 32 -44.07 6.99 0.86
N THR A 33 -44.02 6.63 2.15
CA THR A 33 -42.86 6.92 2.98
C THR A 33 -41.64 6.46 2.19
N LYS A 34 -40.92 7.40 1.55
CA LYS A 34 -39.63 7.11 0.93
C LYS A 34 -38.75 6.61 2.07
N ARG A 35 -38.69 5.30 2.26
CA ARG A 35 -37.73 4.67 3.16
C ARG A 35 -36.37 5.14 2.68
N LYS A 36 -35.74 6.03 3.46
CA LYS A 36 -34.42 6.58 3.14
C LYS A 36 -33.50 5.38 2.88
N ALA A 37 -32.85 5.37 1.73
CA ALA A 37 -31.93 4.31 1.30
C ALA A 37 -30.78 4.05 2.32
N SER A 38 -30.62 4.92 3.33
CA SER A 38 -29.62 4.82 4.40
C SER A 38 -29.82 3.65 5.38
N GLN A 39 -30.99 2.99 5.41
CA GLN A 39 -31.30 1.93 6.40
C GLN A 39 -31.08 0.48 5.92
N SER A 40 -30.60 0.27 4.69
CA SER A 40 -30.53 -1.10 4.14
C SER A 40 -29.35 -1.90 4.71
N TRP A 41 -28.23 -1.24 5.00
CA TRP A 41 -26.96 -1.91 5.31
C TRP A 41 -26.95 -2.54 6.70
N ASP A 42 -27.67 -2.00 7.69
CA ASP A 42 -27.71 -2.49 9.07
C ASP A 42 -28.98 -3.28 9.42
N ARG A 43 -29.83 -3.57 8.41
CA ARG A 43 -31.15 -4.18 8.60
C ARG A 43 -31.12 -5.57 9.24
N LYS A 44 -29.99 -6.28 9.13
CA LYS A 44 -29.81 -7.67 9.59
C LYS A 44 -30.29 -7.89 11.03
N PHE A 45 -30.09 -6.91 11.91
CA PHE A 45 -30.43 -7.01 13.34
C PHE A 45 -31.62 -6.13 13.76
N SER A 46 -32.34 -5.54 12.80
CA SER A 46 -33.46 -4.62 13.10
C SER A 46 -34.61 -5.26 13.88
N SER A 47 -34.80 -6.57 13.78
CA SER A 47 -35.85 -7.32 14.48
C SER A 47 -35.46 -7.80 15.88
N PHE A 48 -34.20 -7.63 16.29
CA PHE A 48 -33.71 -8.17 17.57
C PHE A 48 -34.14 -7.25 18.71
N THR A 49 -34.49 -7.82 19.86
CA THR A 49 -34.70 -7.10 21.12
C THR A 49 -33.37 -6.59 21.70
N ASP A 50 -33.43 -5.68 22.68
CA ASP A 50 -32.19 -5.14 23.30
C ASP A 50 -31.34 -6.22 23.97
N ALA A 51 -32.00 -7.20 24.60
CA ALA A 51 -31.33 -8.37 25.18
C ALA A 51 -30.66 -9.23 24.11
N GLU A 52 -31.34 -9.46 22.97
CA GLU A 52 -30.77 -10.20 21.84
C GLU A 52 -29.59 -9.47 21.20
N LEU A 53 -29.68 -8.14 21.04
CA LEU A 53 -28.58 -7.32 20.53
C LEU A 53 -27.36 -7.38 21.47
N ALA A 54 -27.56 -7.27 22.79
CA ALA A 54 -26.49 -7.37 23.78
C ALA A 54 -25.83 -8.76 23.81
N ASN A 55 -26.63 -9.82 23.74
CA ASN A 55 -26.14 -11.19 23.63
C ASN A 55 -25.34 -11.39 22.34
N LYS A 56 -25.87 -10.91 21.20
CA LYS A 56 -25.19 -11.03 19.91
C LYS A 56 -23.88 -10.27 19.87
N ARG A 57 -23.80 -9.12 20.54
CA ARG A 57 -22.56 -8.33 20.68
C ARG A 57 -21.48 -9.13 21.40
N THR A 58 -21.86 -9.79 22.50
CA THR A 58 -20.95 -10.61 23.30
C THR A 58 -20.49 -11.85 22.52
N GLU A 59 -21.40 -12.47 21.78
CA GLU A 59 -21.10 -13.61 20.90
C GLU A 59 -20.12 -13.22 19.78
N LEU A 60 -20.43 -12.18 19.00
CA LEU A 60 -19.56 -11.69 17.92
C LEU A 60 -18.17 -11.30 18.45
N GLY A 61 -18.08 -10.68 19.63
CA GLY A 61 -16.80 -10.35 20.26
C GLY A 61 -15.96 -11.60 20.57
N LYS A 62 -16.61 -12.69 21.03
CA LYS A 62 -15.93 -13.98 21.27
C LYS A 62 -15.50 -14.63 19.96
N GLU A 63 -16.39 -14.72 18.97
CA GLU A 63 -16.11 -15.28 17.65
C GLU A 63 -14.95 -14.56 16.97
N LEU A 64 -14.99 -13.22 16.94
CA LEU A 64 -13.94 -12.40 16.37
C LEU A 64 -12.59 -12.60 17.09
N SER A 65 -12.60 -12.69 18.43
CA SER A 65 -11.41 -13.00 19.22
C SER A 65 -10.84 -14.39 18.87
N VAL A 66 -11.70 -15.41 18.73
CA VAL A 66 -11.27 -16.77 18.36
C VAL A 66 -10.71 -16.78 16.93
N ALA A 67 -11.44 -16.25 15.95
CA ALA A 67 -11.01 -16.18 14.56
C ALA A 67 -9.67 -15.44 14.41
N THR A 68 -9.50 -14.30 15.11
CA THR A 68 -8.23 -13.54 15.10
C THR A 68 -7.09 -14.33 15.74
N LYS A 69 -7.34 -15.09 16.82
CA LYS A 69 -6.33 -15.96 17.44
C LYS A 69 -5.94 -17.12 16.54
N GLU A 70 -6.90 -17.71 15.84
CA GLU A 70 -6.66 -18.77 14.87
C GLU A 70 -5.86 -18.26 13.68
N LEU A 71 -6.24 -17.10 13.11
CA LEU A 71 -5.49 -16.47 12.03
C LEU A 71 -4.01 -16.29 12.37
N LYS A 72 -3.69 -15.86 13.59
CA LYS A 72 -2.30 -15.72 14.08
C LYS A 72 -1.53 -17.03 14.17
N ARG A 73 -2.19 -18.19 14.19
CA ARG A 73 -1.55 -19.52 14.20
C ARG A 73 -1.18 -19.98 12.80
N PHE A 74 -1.83 -19.46 11.76
CA PHE A 74 -1.48 -19.79 10.39
C PHE A 74 -0.08 -19.29 10.09
N VAL A 75 0.70 -20.18 9.51
CA VAL A 75 2.11 -19.97 9.19
C VAL A 75 2.30 -19.65 7.70
N SER A 76 1.28 -19.95 6.90
CA SER A 76 1.16 -19.76 5.45
C SER A 76 -0.11 -18.99 5.15
N MET A 77 -0.05 -18.02 4.22
CA MET A 77 -1.24 -17.38 3.66
C MET A 77 -1.84 -18.22 2.52
N ASP A 78 -2.16 -19.47 2.82
CA ASP A 78 -2.84 -20.37 1.88
C ASP A 78 -4.35 -20.14 1.86
N SER A 79 -5.11 -20.97 1.15
CA SER A 79 -6.56 -20.83 1.07
C SER A 79 -7.23 -20.81 2.45
N GLN A 80 -6.72 -21.59 3.43
CA GLN A 80 -7.31 -21.63 4.78
C GLN A 80 -7.07 -20.32 5.53
N TYR A 81 -5.91 -19.70 5.35
CA TYR A 81 -5.64 -18.37 5.90
C TYR A 81 -6.64 -17.33 5.36
N TRP A 82 -6.85 -17.32 4.03
CA TRP A 82 -7.77 -16.36 3.42
C TRP A 82 -9.22 -16.63 3.79
N ASP A 83 -9.63 -17.91 3.89
CA ASP A 83 -10.97 -18.28 4.39
C ASP A 83 -11.20 -17.73 5.81
N ARG A 84 -10.18 -17.81 6.68
CA ARG A 84 -10.24 -17.21 8.02
C ARG A 84 -10.28 -15.70 8.01
N TYR A 85 -9.58 -15.06 7.08
CA TYR A 85 -9.64 -13.61 6.93
C TYR A 85 -11.01 -13.14 6.41
N ILE A 86 -11.59 -13.84 5.44
CA ILE A 86 -12.95 -13.63 4.92
C ILE A 86 -13.97 -13.73 6.06
N GLU A 87 -13.77 -14.68 6.98
CA GLU A 87 -14.59 -14.84 8.16
C GLU A 87 -14.44 -13.68 9.15
N ILE A 88 -13.21 -13.23 9.44
CA ILE A 88 -12.98 -12.03 10.26
C ILE A 88 -13.65 -10.80 9.65
N ALA A 89 -13.49 -10.59 8.35
CA ALA A 89 -14.13 -9.47 7.64
C ALA A 89 -15.66 -9.55 7.76
N ARG A 90 -16.25 -10.74 7.59
CA ARG A 90 -17.69 -10.97 7.81
C ARG A 90 -18.12 -10.55 9.22
N LEU A 91 -17.40 -11.02 10.24
CA LEU A 91 -17.70 -10.75 11.64
C LEU A 91 -17.61 -9.26 11.97
N ARG A 92 -16.64 -8.54 11.38
CA ARG A 92 -16.51 -7.08 11.51
C ARG A 92 -17.64 -6.32 10.85
N THR A 93 -18.02 -6.70 9.63
CA THR A 93 -19.20 -6.14 8.94
C THR A 93 -20.45 -6.32 9.81
N GLU A 94 -20.66 -7.50 10.38
CA GLU A 94 -21.80 -7.77 11.27
C GLU A 94 -21.73 -6.99 12.59
N GLN A 95 -20.54 -6.82 13.15
CA GLN A 95 -20.34 -6.00 14.34
C GLN A 95 -20.75 -4.55 14.08
N ALA A 96 -20.34 -3.95 12.96
CA ALA A 96 -20.72 -2.58 12.59
C ALA A 96 -22.23 -2.42 12.43
N GLN A 97 -22.90 -3.39 11.79
CA GLN A 97 -24.36 -3.41 11.66
C GLN A 97 -25.05 -3.47 13.02
N LEU A 98 -24.56 -4.33 13.92
CA LEU A 98 -25.11 -4.50 15.27
C LEU A 98 -24.96 -3.22 16.11
N GLU A 99 -23.78 -2.60 16.08
CA GLU A 99 -23.52 -1.35 16.80
C GLU A 99 -24.38 -0.20 16.26
N SER A 100 -24.65 -0.15 14.95
CA SER A 100 -25.59 0.83 14.37
C SER A 100 -27.01 0.65 14.92
N GLN A 101 -27.50 -0.59 14.99
CA GLN A 101 -28.82 -0.87 15.56
C GLN A 101 -28.90 -0.52 17.06
N LEU A 102 -27.84 -0.78 17.83
CA LEU A 102 -27.74 -0.35 19.22
C LEU A 102 -27.72 1.17 19.36
N GLY A 103 -27.01 1.88 18.47
CA GLY A 103 -26.97 3.33 18.42
C GLY A 103 -28.34 3.94 18.10
N LEU A 104 -29.03 3.40 17.09
CA LEU A 104 -30.38 3.82 16.69
C LEU A 104 -31.40 3.71 17.83
N ARG A 105 -31.30 2.67 18.67
CA ARG A 105 -32.17 2.51 19.84
C ARG A 105 -31.85 3.47 20.98
N LYS A 106 -30.56 3.75 21.18
CA LYS A 106 -30.10 4.71 22.19
C LYS A 106 -30.41 6.16 21.80
N SER A 107 -30.43 6.47 20.51
CA SER A 107 -30.82 7.78 20.00
C SER A 107 -32.34 7.96 20.09
N SER A 108 -32.85 8.08 21.31
CA SER A 108 -34.20 8.60 21.57
C SER A 108 -34.20 10.13 21.56
N SER A 109 -33.36 10.74 20.69
CA SER A 109 -33.12 12.18 20.75
C SER A 109 -34.39 12.93 20.38
N PRO A 110 -34.83 13.89 21.19
CA PRO A 110 -35.99 14.75 20.89
C PRO A 110 -35.70 15.75 19.75
N ASP A 111 -34.43 15.94 19.39
CA ASP A 111 -34.02 16.75 18.25
C ASP A 111 -34.20 15.95 16.95
N ASP A 112 -34.84 16.55 15.95
CA ASP A 112 -35.21 15.99 14.63
C ASP A 112 -34.04 15.41 13.79
N MET A 113 -32.82 15.35 14.32
CA MET A 113 -31.67 14.75 13.64
C MET A 113 -31.76 13.23 13.62
N SER A 114 -31.69 12.64 12.42
CA SER A 114 -31.66 11.19 12.26
C SER A 114 -30.36 10.63 12.86
N TRP A 115 -30.43 9.49 13.56
CA TRP A 115 -29.26 8.71 13.98
C TRP A 115 -28.20 8.60 12.87
N TYR A 116 -28.65 8.35 11.64
CA TYR A 116 -27.78 8.16 10.48
C TYR A 116 -27.02 9.41 10.04
N ASP A 117 -27.46 10.59 10.48
CA ASP A 117 -26.80 11.86 10.20
C ASP A 117 -25.71 12.16 11.25
N THR A 118 -25.64 11.40 12.35
CA THR A 118 -24.59 11.56 13.37
C THR A 118 -23.23 11.05 12.90
N GLU A 119 -22.15 11.66 13.40
CA GLU A 119 -20.76 11.23 13.12
C GLU A 119 -20.52 9.76 13.49
N ALA A 120 -21.12 9.28 14.58
CA ALA A 120 -21.01 7.88 15.01
C ALA A 120 -21.60 6.91 13.98
N ALA A 121 -22.79 7.19 13.45
CA ALA A 121 -23.40 6.35 12.42
C ALA A 121 -22.62 6.39 11.10
N GLN A 122 -22.11 7.56 10.70
CA GLN A 122 -21.26 7.69 9.53
C GLN A 122 -19.96 6.88 9.68
N SER A 123 -19.32 6.93 10.84
CA SER A 123 -18.12 6.16 11.15
C SER A 123 -18.35 4.63 11.07
N LEU A 124 -19.49 4.16 11.60
CA LEU A 124 -19.90 2.75 11.53
C LEU A 124 -20.22 2.32 10.09
N LYS A 125 -20.86 3.18 9.30
CA LYS A 125 -21.13 2.89 7.88
C LYS A 125 -19.83 2.78 7.09
N VAL A 126 -18.89 3.72 7.28
CA VAL A 126 -17.56 3.65 6.66
C VAL A 126 -16.84 2.36 7.06
N GLU A 127 -16.93 1.95 8.33
CA GLU A 127 -16.37 0.68 8.79
C GLU A 127 -17.04 -0.52 8.10
N HIS A 128 -18.38 -0.56 8.03
CA HIS A 128 -19.12 -1.61 7.31
C HIS A 128 -18.69 -1.72 5.85
N ASP A 129 -18.71 -0.61 5.12
CA ASP A 129 -18.42 -0.57 3.68
C ASP A 129 -16.96 -0.98 3.42
N SER A 130 -16.03 -0.53 4.28
CA SER A 130 -14.61 -0.94 4.21
C SER A 130 -14.44 -2.45 4.38
N TRP A 131 -15.05 -3.05 5.40
CA TRP A 131 -14.92 -4.49 5.66
C TRP A 131 -15.67 -5.34 4.62
N ALA A 132 -16.80 -4.86 4.11
CA ALA A 132 -17.53 -5.54 3.03
C ALA A 132 -16.71 -5.55 1.72
N GLN A 133 -16.11 -4.41 1.36
CA GLN A 133 -15.20 -4.32 0.23
C GLN A 133 -13.99 -5.22 0.43
N PHE A 134 -13.38 -5.17 1.61
CA PHE A 134 -12.24 -6.03 1.96
C PHE A 134 -12.61 -7.51 1.86
N GLN A 135 -13.77 -7.93 2.36
CA GLN A 135 -14.25 -9.31 2.21
C GLN A 135 -14.36 -9.73 0.75
N SER A 136 -14.88 -8.85 -0.11
CA SER A 136 -14.99 -9.10 -1.55
C SER A 136 -13.61 -9.29 -2.20
N ILE A 137 -12.66 -8.41 -1.87
CA ILE A 137 -11.26 -8.51 -2.33
C ILE A 137 -10.64 -9.84 -1.90
N MET A 138 -10.82 -10.22 -0.62
CA MET A 138 -10.27 -11.47 -0.10
C MET A 138 -10.90 -12.72 -0.73
N ARG A 139 -12.21 -12.69 -1.03
CA ARG A 139 -12.86 -13.79 -1.77
C ARG A 139 -12.30 -13.93 -3.18
N LYS A 140 -12.17 -12.82 -3.93
CA LYS A 140 -11.52 -12.84 -5.24
C LYS A 140 -10.11 -13.40 -5.13
N HIS A 141 -9.35 -12.97 -4.12
CA HIS A 141 -7.98 -13.44 -3.88
C HIS A 141 -7.92 -14.94 -3.57
N ALA A 142 -8.78 -15.45 -2.68
CA ALA A 142 -8.87 -16.87 -2.35
C ALA A 142 -9.21 -17.73 -3.59
N THR A 143 -10.17 -17.29 -4.41
CA THR A 143 -10.51 -17.95 -5.68
C THR A 143 -9.34 -17.91 -6.66
N ARG A 144 -8.71 -16.75 -6.85
CA ARG A 144 -7.53 -16.60 -7.70
C ARG A 144 -6.38 -17.48 -7.23
N MET A 145 -6.16 -17.63 -5.92
CA MET A 145 -5.13 -18.51 -5.38
C MET A 145 -5.37 -19.97 -5.76
N GLN A 146 -6.60 -20.46 -5.68
CA GLN A 146 -6.92 -21.83 -6.09
C GLN A 146 -6.64 -22.06 -7.57
N VAL A 147 -6.94 -21.07 -8.44
CA VAL A 147 -6.67 -21.15 -9.88
C VAL A 147 -5.17 -21.04 -10.20
N ARG A 148 -4.42 -20.19 -9.46
CA ARG A 148 -3.02 -19.84 -9.76
C ARG A 148 -1.97 -20.86 -9.34
N LEU A 149 -2.32 -21.80 -8.46
CA LEU A 149 -1.47 -22.93 -8.06
C LEU A 149 -1.03 -23.83 -9.25
N GLN A 150 -1.41 -23.48 -10.49
CA GLN A 150 -1.05 -24.19 -11.73
C GLN A 150 -0.07 -23.41 -12.64
N SER A 151 0.43 -22.24 -12.25
CA SER A 151 1.24 -21.35 -13.11
C SER A 151 2.65 -21.05 -12.58
N SER A 152 3.57 -20.53 -13.39
CA SER A 152 4.91 -20.09 -12.95
C SER A 152 4.88 -19.00 -11.86
N ARG A 153 3.78 -18.24 -11.75
CA ARG A 153 3.51 -17.32 -10.64
C ARG A 153 3.35 -18.03 -9.29
N GLU A 154 3.07 -19.33 -9.27
CA GLU A 154 2.95 -20.14 -8.05
C GLU A 154 4.22 -20.09 -7.21
N ARG A 155 5.41 -20.13 -7.81
CA ARG A 155 6.68 -20.12 -7.07
C ARG A 155 6.93 -18.79 -6.38
N PHE A 156 6.66 -17.70 -7.08
CA PHE A 156 6.70 -16.36 -6.53
C PHE A 156 5.66 -16.21 -5.40
N PHE A 157 4.40 -16.59 -5.64
CA PHE A 157 3.35 -16.55 -4.61
C PHE A 157 3.68 -17.42 -3.40
N ARG A 158 4.24 -18.61 -3.61
CA ARG A 158 4.67 -19.48 -2.51
C ARG A 158 5.77 -18.85 -1.68
N LEU A 159 6.65 -18.08 -2.31
CA LEU A 159 7.67 -17.32 -1.61
C LEU A 159 7.03 -16.26 -0.72
N PHE A 160 6.22 -15.33 -1.26
CA PHE A 160 5.70 -14.15 -0.54
C PHE A 160 4.51 -14.43 0.36
N ALA A 161 3.46 -15.07 -0.15
CA ALA A 161 2.22 -15.24 0.59
C ALA A 161 2.31 -16.44 1.53
N THR A 162 2.82 -17.59 1.07
CA THR A 162 2.65 -18.84 1.83
C THR A 162 3.84 -19.28 2.66
N SER A 163 5.04 -18.73 2.49
CA SER A 163 6.23 -19.23 3.20
C SER A 163 6.74 -18.29 4.28
N ARG A 164 7.05 -18.86 5.44
CA ARG A 164 7.88 -18.21 6.46
C ARG A 164 9.17 -17.63 5.88
N VAL A 165 9.72 -18.25 4.84
CA VAL A 165 10.99 -17.87 4.22
C VAL A 165 10.88 -16.53 3.48
N GLY A 166 9.83 -16.30 2.69
CA GLY A 166 9.64 -15.00 2.03
C GLY A 166 9.24 -13.89 2.98
N LEU A 167 8.65 -14.23 4.12
CA LEU A 167 8.33 -13.27 5.19
C LEU A 167 9.43 -13.12 6.24
N ASP A 168 10.59 -13.70 5.96
CA ASP A 168 11.73 -13.81 6.87
C ASP A 168 11.38 -14.32 8.29
N LEU A 169 10.23 -14.98 8.45
CA LEU A 169 9.81 -15.63 9.68
C LEU A 169 10.73 -16.82 10.00
N PRO A 170 10.82 -17.25 11.28
CA PRO A 170 11.71 -18.32 11.68
C PRO A 170 11.30 -19.68 11.08
N GLY A 171 12.08 -20.18 10.10
CA GLY A 171 11.97 -21.54 9.56
C GLY A 171 12.29 -21.63 8.05
N GLY A 172 12.94 -22.71 7.61
CA GLY A 172 12.97 -23.12 6.19
C GLY A 172 14.34 -23.17 5.51
N ALA A 173 15.26 -22.25 5.77
CA ALA A 173 16.53 -22.16 5.01
C ALA A 173 17.75 -22.87 5.67
N GLY A 174 17.54 -23.60 6.76
CA GLY A 174 18.63 -24.22 7.54
C GLY A 174 19.45 -23.21 8.36
N ARG A 175 20.61 -23.63 8.87
CA ARG A 175 21.56 -22.71 9.52
C ARG A 175 22.41 -22.00 8.46
N ARG A 176 22.50 -20.67 8.54
CA ARG A 176 23.39 -19.87 7.69
C ARG A 176 24.85 -20.30 7.89
N SER A 177 25.62 -20.40 6.80
CA SER A 177 27.05 -20.67 6.88
C SER A 177 27.78 -19.50 7.57
N LYS A 178 28.40 -19.79 8.72
CA LYS A 178 29.20 -18.79 9.48
C LYS A 178 30.35 -18.23 8.64
N THR A 179 31.00 -19.07 7.84
CA THR A 179 32.12 -18.67 6.99
C THR A 179 31.68 -17.68 5.91
N ARG A 180 30.58 -17.96 5.19
CA ARG A 180 30.06 -17.04 4.17
C ARG A 180 29.62 -15.70 4.75
N GLN A 181 28.98 -15.74 5.93
CA GLN A 181 28.61 -14.53 6.64
C GLN A 181 29.83 -13.71 7.07
N SER A 182 30.86 -14.36 7.63
CA SER A 182 32.11 -13.69 8.01
C SER A 182 32.77 -13.03 6.79
N ASN A 183 32.86 -13.76 5.66
CA ASN A 183 33.44 -13.24 4.43
C ASN A 183 32.67 -12.04 3.87
N MET A 184 31.32 -12.10 3.89
CA MET A 184 30.48 -10.97 3.50
C MET A 184 30.76 -9.76 4.40
N VAL A 185 30.77 -9.94 5.72
CA VAL A 185 31.07 -8.85 6.67
C VAL A 185 32.43 -8.23 6.39
N GLN A 186 33.47 -9.02 6.14
CA GLN A 186 34.79 -8.51 5.77
C GLN A 186 34.77 -7.72 4.46
N SER A 187 34.02 -8.19 3.45
CA SER A 187 33.87 -7.46 2.20
C SER A 187 33.15 -6.11 2.37
N ILE A 188 32.12 -6.05 3.23
CA ILE A 188 31.41 -4.81 3.57
C ILE A 188 32.36 -3.83 4.29
N ILE A 189 33.18 -4.32 5.24
CA ILE A 189 34.20 -3.48 5.92
C ILE A 189 35.10 -2.83 4.89
N LYS A 190 35.66 -3.63 3.97
CA LYS A 190 36.57 -3.13 2.93
C LYS A 190 35.92 -2.06 2.04
N CYS A 191 34.64 -2.20 1.71
CA CYS A 191 33.95 -1.30 0.79
C CYS A 191 33.41 -0.02 1.45
N TYR A 192 32.91 -0.11 2.68
CA TYR A 192 32.17 0.97 3.34
C TYR A 192 32.88 1.62 4.52
N CYS A 193 33.91 0.98 5.08
CA CYS A 193 34.63 1.46 6.26
C CYS A 193 36.12 1.67 5.92
N PRO A 194 36.46 2.68 5.11
CA PRO A 194 37.85 3.06 4.91
C PRO A 194 38.42 3.51 6.26
N GLU A 195 39.46 2.82 6.74
CA GLU A 195 40.28 3.19 7.90
C GLU A 195 39.47 3.57 9.16
N PRO A 196 38.87 2.60 9.87
CA PRO A 196 38.19 2.90 11.12
C PRO A 196 39.19 3.45 12.15
N LEU A 197 38.85 4.58 12.80
CA LEU A 197 39.62 5.12 13.92
C LEU A 197 39.81 4.08 15.05
N ILE A 198 38.80 3.22 15.21
CA ILE A 198 38.79 2.13 16.20
C ILE A 198 38.35 0.85 15.50
N ALA A 199 39.19 -0.20 15.55
CA ALA A 199 38.96 -1.47 14.85
C ALA A 199 37.64 -2.18 15.20
N GLU A 200 37.03 -1.84 16.35
CA GLU A 200 35.77 -2.39 16.82
C GLU A 200 34.53 -1.60 16.37
N HIS A 201 34.70 -0.50 15.64
CA HIS A 201 33.57 0.29 15.15
C HIS A 201 33.31 0.05 13.66
N ARG A 202 32.05 0.17 13.25
CA ARG A 202 31.63 0.11 11.85
C ARG A 202 30.80 1.34 11.53
N TRP A 203 30.96 1.84 10.31
CA TRP A 203 30.20 2.99 9.84
C TRP A 203 28.76 2.60 9.51
N ASP A 204 27.80 3.21 10.20
CA ASP A 204 26.37 3.11 9.87
C ASP A 204 25.98 4.32 8.99
N PRO A 205 25.62 4.12 7.70
CA PRO A 205 25.31 5.23 6.81
C PRO A 205 23.98 5.92 7.15
N VAL A 206 23.06 5.28 7.87
CA VAL A 206 21.77 5.85 8.29
C VAL A 206 21.95 6.74 9.52
N LEU A 207 22.69 6.27 10.53
CA LEU A 207 22.99 7.08 11.71
C LEU A 207 24.10 8.11 11.46
N ARG A 208 24.90 7.91 10.40
CA ARG A 208 26.05 8.74 10.00
C ARG A 208 27.12 8.78 11.09
N ASP A 209 27.38 7.63 11.69
CA ASP A 209 28.30 7.52 12.81
C ASP A 209 29.03 6.17 12.83
N TRP A 210 30.15 6.13 13.54
CA TRP A 210 30.88 4.93 13.88
C TRP A 210 30.20 4.25 15.06
N VAL A 211 29.59 3.10 14.84
CA VAL A 211 28.86 2.33 15.85
C VAL A 211 29.70 1.14 16.29
N HIS A 212 29.75 0.87 17.60
CA HIS A 212 30.42 -0.30 18.14
C HIS A 212 29.87 -1.60 17.51
N ARG A 213 30.76 -2.56 17.21
CA ARG A 213 30.42 -3.79 16.47
C ARG A 213 29.29 -4.62 17.08
N ASP A 214 29.06 -4.50 18.38
CA ASP A 214 28.01 -5.26 19.09
C ASP A 214 26.62 -4.63 18.91
N LEU A 215 26.56 -3.35 18.55
CA LEU A 215 25.32 -2.61 18.28
C LEU A 215 25.02 -2.47 16.79
N VAL A 216 25.89 -2.98 15.93
CA VAL A 216 25.76 -2.90 14.47
C VAL A 216 25.71 -4.31 13.87
N LYS A 217 25.00 -4.48 12.76
CA LYS A 217 24.93 -5.75 12.03
C LYS A 217 25.22 -5.52 10.56
N GLY A 218 25.88 -6.51 9.95
CA GLY A 218 25.96 -6.62 8.49
C GLY A 218 24.62 -7.10 7.94
N ALA A 219 23.67 -6.17 7.88
CA ALA A 219 22.31 -6.40 7.41
C ALA A 219 22.33 -6.76 5.92
N HIS A 220 21.57 -7.78 5.53
CA HIS A 220 21.35 -8.06 4.11
C HIS A 220 20.19 -7.21 3.62
N LEU A 221 20.32 -6.61 2.45
CA LEU A 221 19.22 -5.89 1.81
C LEU A 221 18.23 -6.87 1.16
N TYR A 222 18.77 -7.85 0.42
CA TYR A 222 18.03 -9.05 -0.01
C TYR A 222 18.26 -10.19 1.01
N PRO A 223 17.23 -10.66 1.72
CA PRO A 223 17.39 -11.63 2.80
C PRO A 223 18.03 -12.94 2.33
N TRP A 224 19.03 -13.41 3.08
CA TRP A 224 19.73 -14.67 2.77
C TRP A 224 18.79 -15.88 2.67
N LYS A 225 17.70 -15.90 3.47
CA LYS A 225 16.73 -17.00 3.48
C LYS A 225 16.03 -17.14 2.13
N GLN A 226 15.91 -16.03 1.40
CA GLN A 226 15.31 -15.96 0.08
C GLN A 226 16.34 -16.20 -1.04
N GLY A 227 17.61 -16.48 -0.70
CA GLY A 227 18.72 -16.62 -1.65
C GLY A 227 18.52 -17.66 -2.76
N ALA A 228 17.68 -18.67 -2.52
CA ALA A 228 17.34 -19.67 -3.54
C ALA A 228 16.56 -19.10 -4.73
N TRP A 229 15.89 -17.96 -4.54
CA TRP A 229 14.98 -17.34 -5.51
C TRP A 229 15.55 -16.08 -6.16
N MET A 230 16.77 -15.70 -5.76
CA MET A 230 17.42 -14.48 -6.21
C MET A 230 17.51 -14.42 -7.74
N ASP A 231 17.87 -15.55 -8.37
CA ASP A 231 17.96 -15.65 -9.83
C ASP A 231 16.60 -15.55 -10.54
N GLU A 232 15.53 -16.04 -9.91
CA GLU A 232 14.18 -15.96 -10.48
C GLU A 232 13.63 -14.53 -10.45
N ILE A 233 14.00 -13.77 -9.42
CA ILE A 233 13.58 -12.39 -9.18
C ILE A 233 14.42 -11.40 -10.00
N PHE A 234 15.74 -11.46 -9.88
CA PHE A 234 16.65 -10.48 -10.47
C PHE A 234 17.34 -10.94 -11.76
N GLY A 235 17.16 -12.20 -12.15
CA GLY A 235 17.78 -12.79 -13.34
C GLY A 235 18.97 -13.70 -13.03
N PRO A 236 19.40 -14.53 -14.01
CA PRO A 236 20.45 -15.52 -13.83
C PRO A 236 21.78 -14.93 -13.31
N GLY A 237 22.45 -15.65 -12.40
CA GLY A 237 23.77 -15.29 -11.85
C GLY A 237 23.72 -14.33 -10.66
N THR A 238 22.55 -13.76 -10.34
CA THR A 238 22.41 -12.83 -9.22
C THR A 238 22.61 -13.50 -7.86
N ARG A 239 22.40 -14.82 -7.75
CA ARG A 239 22.65 -15.60 -6.53
C ARG A 239 24.11 -15.53 -6.05
N GLU A 240 25.07 -15.29 -6.94
CA GLU A 240 26.48 -15.08 -6.58
C GLU A 240 26.67 -13.80 -5.74
N GLU A 241 25.75 -12.85 -5.88
CA GLU A 241 25.77 -11.57 -5.18
C GLU A 241 25.10 -11.63 -3.80
N LEU A 242 24.54 -12.77 -3.40
CA LEU A 242 23.83 -12.92 -2.14
C LEU A 242 24.68 -12.50 -0.93
N PHE A 243 25.97 -12.82 -0.98
CA PHE A 243 26.96 -12.49 0.05
C PHE A 243 27.95 -11.41 -0.40
N ALA A 244 27.66 -10.71 -1.50
CA ALA A 244 28.48 -9.62 -1.99
C ALA A 244 28.22 -8.33 -1.20
N PRO A 245 29.20 -7.42 -1.10
CA PRO A 245 29.04 -6.19 -0.32
C PRO A 245 27.95 -5.26 -0.88
N GLN A 246 27.57 -5.42 -2.15
CA GLN A 246 26.46 -4.69 -2.77
C GLN A 246 25.09 -5.05 -2.16
N ASN A 247 24.97 -6.24 -1.55
CA ASN A 247 23.74 -6.74 -0.91
C ASN A 247 23.73 -6.51 0.61
N GLY A 248 24.61 -5.67 1.15
CA GLY A 248 24.62 -5.42 2.58
C GLY A 248 25.09 -4.05 2.99
N LEU A 249 24.68 -3.67 4.19
CA LEU A 249 25.05 -2.43 4.89
C LEU A 249 25.34 -2.76 6.35
N PHE A 250 26.19 -1.97 7.00
CA PHE A 250 26.24 -1.95 8.45
C PHE A 250 25.11 -1.07 8.96
N LEU A 251 24.20 -1.64 9.75
CA LEU A 251 23.09 -0.92 10.35
C LEU A 251 23.06 -1.18 11.85
N HIS A 252 22.77 -0.14 12.63
CA HIS A 252 22.48 -0.25 14.04
C HIS A 252 21.32 -1.24 14.23
N THR A 253 21.40 -2.09 15.26
CA THR A 253 20.42 -3.16 15.48
C THR A 253 18.98 -2.68 15.47
N THR A 254 18.71 -1.51 16.03
CA THR A 254 17.38 -0.86 16.00
C THR A 254 16.95 -0.40 14.61
N VAL A 255 17.88 0.07 13.77
CA VAL A 255 17.59 0.50 12.40
C VAL A 255 17.32 -0.72 11.51
N GLU A 256 18.12 -1.78 11.63
CA GLU A 256 17.87 -3.06 10.95
C GLU A 256 16.49 -3.63 11.35
N ASP A 257 16.20 -3.71 12.65
CA ASP A 257 14.92 -4.22 13.16
C ASP A 257 13.73 -3.39 12.68
N ALA A 258 13.88 -2.06 12.59
CA ALA A 258 12.84 -1.18 12.06
C ALA A 258 12.59 -1.41 10.55
N LEU A 259 13.66 -1.64 9.78
CA LEU A 259 13.60 -1.94 8.35
C LEU A 259 12.90 -3.30 8.12
N ASP A 260 13.31 -4.31 8.89
CA ASP A 260 12.74 -5.66 8.89
C ASP A 260 11.29 -5.71 9.34
N LYS A 261 10.83 -4.74 10.13
CA LYS A 261 9.42 -4.63 10.59
C LYS A 261 8.55 -3.74 9.70
N GLY A 262 9.12 -3.12 8.66
CA GLY A 262 8.40 -2.19 7.80
C GLY A 262 8.05 -0.86 8.46
N GLN A 263 8.82 -0.44 9.46
CA GLN A 263 8.61 0.85 10.14
C GLN A 263 9.29 1.99 9.40
N ILE A 264 10.43 1.69 8.77
CA ILE A 264 11.19 2.59 7.92
C ILE A 264 11.47 1.90 6.58
N ALA A 265 11.89 2.68 5.59
CA ALA A 265 12.44 2.15 4.35
C ALA A 265 13.56 3.05 3.80
N ILE A 266 14.40 2.46 2.96
CA ILE A 266 15.45 3.18 2.22
C ILE A 266 14.95 3.43 0.80
N ILE A 267 15.02 4.68 0.36
CA ILE A 267 14.55 5.13 -0.95
C ILE A 267 15.64 5.96 -1.65
N PRO A 268 15.52 6.23 -2.96
CA PRO A 268 16.40 7.16 -3.66
C PRO A 268 16.39 8.55 -3.00
N ASP A 269 17.54 9.22 -2.95
CA ASP A 269 17.64 10.60 -2.47
C ASP A 269 17.21 11.61 -3.56
N ILE A 270 15.93 11.52 -3.93
CA ILE A 270 15.28 12.42 -4.88
C ILE A 270 13.99 12.95 -4.25
N ASP A 271 13.57 14.15 -4.65
CA ASP A 271 12.29 14.68 -4.22
C ASP A 271 11.15 14.08 -5.07
N MET A 272 10.26 13.36 -4.40
CA MET A 272 9.17 12.60 -5.00
C MET A 272 7.79 13.09 -4.55
N GLU A 273 7.77 14.02 -3.60
CA GLU A 273 6.52 14.65 -3.20
C GLU A 273 6.03 15.53 -4.36
N PRO A 274 4.72 15.53 -4.63
CA PRO A 274 4.17 16.43 -5.64
C PRO A 274 4.37 17.88 -5.21
N ALA A 275 4.79 18.73 -6.14
CA ALA A 275 4.92 20.17 -5.92
C ALA A 275 3.60 20.79 -5.43
N ASN A 276 2.47 20.27 -5.92
CA ASN A 276 1.13 20.62 -5.45
C ASN A 276 0.39 19.36 -4.95
N PRO A 277 0.19 19.20 -3.63
CA PRO A 277 -0.57 18.06 -3.09
C PRO A 277 -2.01 17.94 -3.59
N MET A 278 -2.64 19.05 -4.01
CA MET A 278 -4.00 19.07 -4.55
C MET A 278 -4.05 18.66 -6.03
N MET A 279 -2.93 18.81 -6.74
CA MET A 279 -2.79 18.40 -8.14
C MET A 279 -1.52 17.55 -8.28
N PRO A 280 -1.53 16.31 -7.76
CA PRO A 280 -0.34 15.47 -7.68
C PRO A 280 0.21 15.04 -9.04
N ASP A 281 -0.56 15.23 -10.12
CA ASP A 281 -0.22 14.78 -11.46
C ASP A 281 0.45 15.89 -12.29
N ASP A 282 0.33 17.16 -11.87
CA ASP A 282 0.88 18.32 -12.60
C ASP A 282 2.40 18.22 -12.83
N ASP A 283 3.11 17.65 -11.86
CA ASP A 283 4.57 17.52 -11.89
C ASP A 283 5.04 16.07 -12.16
N LEU A 284 4.13 15.15 -12.51
CA LEU A 284 4.43 13.72 -12.62
C LEU A 284 5.59 13.44 -13.57
N LYS A 285 5.58 14.08 -14.75
CA LYS A 285 6.65 13.95 -15.74
C LYS A 285 8.00 14.42 -15.20
N GLU A 286 8.01 15.54 -14.48
CA GLU A 286 9.23 16.06 -13.86
C GLU A 286 9.77 15.09 -12.80
N ARG A 287 8.88 14.50 -11.98
CA ARG A 287 9.25 13.46 -10.99
C ARG A 287 9.87 12.24 -11.67
N GLN A 288 9.29 11.78 -12.78
CA GLN A 288 9.82 10.67 -13.56
C GLN A 288 11.20 10.99 -14.16
N ASP A 289 11.40 12.22 -14.65
CA ASP A 289 12.68 12.67 -15.18
C ASP A 289 13.76 12.72 -14.08
N ARG A 290 13.40 13.13 -12.85
CA ARG A 290 14.30 13.08 -11.69
C ARG A 290 14.71 11.65 -11.33
N ILE A 291 13.78 10.68 -11.35
CA ILE A 291 14.12 9.26 -11.18
C ILE A 291 15.07 8.80 -12.29
N LYS A 292 14.75 9.10 -13.54
CA LYS A 292 15.56 8.68 -14.70
C LYS A 292 16.98 9.22 -14.60
N HIS A 293 17.13 10.48 -14.20
CA HIS A 293 18.42 11.09 -13.96
C HIS A 293 19.18 10.36 -12.83
N TRP A 294 18.54 10.11 -11.69
CA TRP A 294 19.15 9.36 -10.58
C TRP A 294 19.56 7.94 -10.99
N GLU A 295 18.78 7.26 -11.82
CA GLU A 295 19.11 5.91 -12.30
C GLU A 295 20.36 5.87 -13.19
N GLN A 296 20.61 6.96 -13.92
CA GLN A 296 21.76 7.15 -14.81
C GLN A 296 23.04 7.56 -14.06
N GLN A 297 22.94 8.00 -12.81
CA GLN A 297 24.10 8.33 -12.01
C GLN A 297 24.95 7.10 -11.71
N GLU A 298 26.27 7.26 -11.80
CA GLU A 298 27.24 6.23 -11.44
C GLU A 298 27.17 5.91 -9.94
N VAL A 299 27.05 6.95 -9.12
CA VAL A 299 26.89 6.86 -7.67
C VAL A 299 25.46 7.20 -7.31
N LYS A 300 24.76 6.22 -6.71
CA LYS A 300 23.35 6.34 -6.33
C LYS A 300 23.23 6.66 -4.85
N ASP A 301 22.70 7.83 -4.53
CA ASP A 301 22.45 8.24 -3.15
C ASP A 301 21.02 7.91 -2.71
N TYR A 302 20.88 7.72 -1.39
CA TYR A 302 19.66 7.20 -0.77
C TYR A 302 19.30 8.02 0.47
N LYS A 303 18.03 7.97 0.89
CA LYS A 303 17.54 8.51 2.15
C LYS A 303 16.58 7.53 2.84
N VAL A 304 16.39 7.72 4.15
CA VAL A 304 15.41 6.97 4.93
C VAL A 304 14.08 7.71 4.94
N ILE A 305 12.99 6.96 4.85
CA ILE A 305 11.64 7.42 5.16
C ILE A 305 11.06 6.60 6.29
N VAL A 306 10.16 7.21 7.05
CA VAL A 306 9.39 6.56 8.11
C VAL A 306 7.99 6.30 7.57
N ILE A 307 7.63 5.02 7.40
CA ILE A 307 6.34 4.61 6.83
C ILE A 307 5.22 4.83 7.86
N LEU A 308 5.46 4.41 9.10
CA LEU A 308 4.45 4.44 10.16
C LEU A 308 4.78 5.50 11.21
N LYS A 309 4.73 6.78 10.83
CA LYS A 309 5.18 7.94 11.65
C LYS A 309 4.56 7.97 13.06
N ASN A 310 3.29 7.59 13.17
CA ASN A 310 2.54 7.62 14.43
C ASN A 310 2.63 6.32 15.24
N HIS A 311 3.38 5.31 14.77
CA HIS A 311 3.49 4.04 15.47
C HIS A 311 4.32 4.18 16.74
N LYS A 312 3.86 3.60 17.86
CA LYS A 312 4.51 3.74 19.18
C LYS A 312 5.99 3.31 19.19
N ALA A 313 6.35 2.29 18.40
CA ALA A 313 7.74 1.85 18.30
C ALA A 313 8.64 2.87 17.58
N VAL A 314 8.07 3.70 16.71
CA VAL A 314 8.78 4.72 15.91
C VAL A 314 9.03 5.98 16.74
N THR A 315 8.08 6.37 17.59
CA THR A 315 8.18 7.57 18.44
C THR A 315 8.95 7.32 19.74
N LYS A 316 9.07 6.07 20.18
CA LYS A 316 9.82 5.69 21.38
C LYS A 316 11.28 6.12 21.26
N ALA A 317 11.80 6.78 22.29
CA ALA A 317 13.22 7.06 22.41
C ALA A 317 14.01 5.73 22.49
N VAL A 318 14.83 5.48 21.48
CA VAL A 318 15.64 4.26 21.32
C VAL A 318 17.11 4.57 21.13
N PHE A 319 17.45 5.82 20.83
CA PHE A 319 18.81 6.30 20.70
C PHE A 319 19.17 7.21 21.87
N PRO A 320 20.45 7.26 22.27
CA PRO A 320 20.90 8.19 23.31
C PRO A 320 20.67 9.66 22.90
N PRO A 321 20.26 10.56 23.82
CA PRO A 321 19.94 11.96 23.53
C PRO A 321 20.99 12.74 22.75
N ASP A 322 22.25 12.52 23.08
CA ASP A 322 23.39 13.29 22.59
C ASP A 322 24.11 12.59 21.42
N HIS A 323 23.58 11.46 20.95
CA HIS A 323 24.18 10.66 19.89
C HIS A 323 23.30 10.65 18.64
N TYR A 324 23.95 10.54 17.47
CA TYR A 324 23.31 10.35 16.16
C TYR A 324 22.38 11.48 15.69
N GLY A 325 22.16 12.55 16.45
CA GLY A 325 21.31 13.69 16.09
C GLY A 325 19.80 13.37 16.02
N THR A 326 19.36 12.26 16.61
CA THR A 326 17.94 11.94 16.82
C THR A 326 17.79 10.98 18.00
N GLN A 327 16.68 11.07 18.74
CA GLN A 327 16.38 10.19 19.87
C GLN A 327 15.55 8.96 19.48
N ASN A 328 14.89 9.00 18.32
CA ASN A 328 13.95 7.96 17.89
C ASN A 328 13.99 7.74 16.37
N LEU A 329 13.24 6.75 15.91
CA LEU A 329 13.15 6.42 14.48
C LEU A 329 12.40 7.50 13.70
N ALA A 330 11.44 8.20 14.31
CA ALA A 330 10.70 9.29 13.65
C ALA A 330 11.65 10.38 13.12
N GLY A 331 12.68 10.75 13.91
CA GLY A 331 13.69 11.73 13.50
C GLY A 331 14.65 11.27 12.39
N LEU A 332 14.55 10.02 11.93
CA LEU A 332 15.26 9.54 10.74
C LEU A 332 14.52 9.86 9.43
N ASN A 333 13.28 10.33 9.47
CA ASN A 333 12.51 10.61 8.26
C ASN A 333 13.19 11.68 7.39
N GLY A 334 13.38 11.39 6.11
CA GLY A 334 14.08 12.25 5.15
C GLY A 334 15.60 12.28 5.33
N ARG A 335 16.17 11.52 6.28
CA ARG A 335 17.61 11.54 6.52
C ARG A 335 18.36 10.85 5.38
N LYS A 336 19.19 11.60 4.67
CA LYS A 336 20.14 11.09 3.66
C LYS A 336 21.14 10.11 4.26
N LEU A 337 21.40 9.00 3.59
CA LEU A 337 22.48 8.09 3.94
C LEU A 337 23.81 8.73 3.56
N VAL A 338 24.81 8.60 4.42
CA VAL A 338 26.17 9.10 4.16
C VAL A 338 27.11 7.90 4.04
N PHE A 339 27.80 7.79 2.92
CA PHE A 339 28.79 6.75 2.67
C PHE A 339 30.18 7.37 2.67
N LEU A 340 31.16 6.68 3.26
CA LEU A 340 32.55 7.16 3.34
C LEU A 340 33.35 6.93 2.05
N THR A 341 32.81 6.19 1.10
CA THR A 341 33.41 5.89 -0.21
C THR A 341 32.38 6.10 -1.31
N ASN A 342 32.78 5.98 -2.58
CA ASN A 342 31.85 5.96 -3.72
C ASN A 342 31.09 4.63 -3.86
N PHE A 343 31.39 3.63 -3.03
CA PHE A 343 30.70 2.35 -3.08
C PHE A 343 29.26 2.51 -2.57
N ARG A 344 28.30 1.89 -3.28
CA ARG A 344 26.86 1.92 -2.95
C ARG A 344 26.28 0.53 -3.02
N PRO A 345 25.23 0.23 -2.23
CA PRO A 345 24.45 -0.97 -2.44
C PRO A 345 23.81 -0.95 -3.83
N ARG A 346 23.60 -2.13 -4.41
CA ARG A 346 22.91 -2.23 -5.71
C ARG A 346 21.44 -1.84 -5.55
N ALA A 347 20.98 -0.94 -6.41
CA ALA A 347 19.63 -0.36 -6.34
C ALA A 347 18.52 -1.43 -6.24
N ARG A 348 18.62 -2.54 -6.98
CA ARG A 348 17.62 -3.63 -6.93
C ARG A 348 17.46 -4.27 -5.55
N PHE A 349 18.53 -4.34 -4.75
CA PHE A 349 18.45 -4.89 -3.40
C PHE A 349 17.84 -3.89 -2.42
N VAL A 350 18.17 -2.60 -2.57
CA VAL A 350 17.51 -1.53 -1.79
C VAL A 350 16.02 -1.47 -2.13
N TRP A 351 15.68 -1.53 -3.41
CA TRP A 351 14.30 -1.61 -3.90
C TRP A 351 13.56 -2.81 -3.30
N TRP A 352 14.20 -3.98 -3.26
CA TRP A 352 13.62 -5.17 -2.64
C TRP A 352 13.34 -5.00 -1.16
N THR A 353 14.30 -4.44 -0.41
CA THR A 353 14.12 -4.15 1.01
C THR A 353 12.94 -3.21 1.22
N TYR A 354 12.86 -2.16 0.39
CA TYR A 354 11.75 -1.21 0.39
C TYR A 354 10.40 -1.89 0.16
N MET A 355 10.28 -2.77 -0.85
CA MET A 355 9.04 -3.50 -1.12
C MET A 355 8.62 -4.39 0.07
N ASN A 356 9.58 -5.08 0.69
CA ASN A 356 9.29 -5.87 1.89
C ASN A 356 8.84 -4.98 3.06
N SER A 357 9.46 -3.81 3.25
CA SER A 357 9.06 -2.86 4.27
C SER A 357 7.62 -2.37 4.05
N LEU A 358 7.24 -2.07 2.81
CA LEU A 358 5.85 -1.72 2.48
C LEU A 358 4.87 -2.85 2.75
N LEU A 359 5.20 -4.07 2.30
CA LEU A 359 4.32 -5.22 2.45
C LEU A 359 4.07 -5.51 3.94
N ARG A 360 5.12 -5.46 4.76
CA ARG A 360 5.01 -5.61 6.22
C ARG A 360 4.25 -4.46 6.87
N ALA A 361 4.47 -3.23 6.40
CA ALA A 361 3.70 -2.10 6.88
C ALA A 361 2.21 -2.32 6.58
N ALA A 362 1.85 -2.70 5.36
CA ALA A 362 0.48 -2.98 4.95
C ALA A 362 -0.18 -4.09 5.79
N TRP A 363 0.57 -5.13 6.18
CA TRP A 363 0.02 -6.23 6.98
C TRP A 363 -0.08 -5.99 8.48
N ASN A 364 0.80 -5.16 9.05
CA ASN A 364 0.89 -4.95 10.49
C ASN A 364 -0.08 -3.88 11.02
N SER A 365 -0.95 -3.35 10.18
CA SER A 365 -1.49 -2.03 10.38
C SER A 365 -3.04 -2.05 10.31
N ASP A 366 -3.67 -1.17 11.10
CA ASP A 366 -5.12 -1.03 11.24
C ASP A 366 -5.77 -0.29 10.05
N VAL A 367 -6.51 -1.02 9.21
CA VAL A 367 -6.98 -0.74 7.83
C VAL A 367 -7.21 0.74 7.42
N LYS A 368 -7.73 1.59 8.31
CA LYS A 368 -8.19 2.95 7.97
C LYS A 368 -7.07 3.96 7.67
N TYR A 369 -5.93 3.92 8.36
CA TYR A 369 -4.88 4.95 8.22
C TYR A 369 -3.79 4.61 7.19
N GLN A 370 -3.77 3.40 6.64
CA GLN A 370 -2.62 2.91 5.86
C GLN A 370 -2.71 3.06 4.37
N HIS A 371 -3.92 3.09 3.82
CA HIS A 371 -4.02 3.26 2.37
C HIS A 371 -3.31 4.54 1.95
N GLU A 372 -3.42 5.64 2.70
CA GLU A 372 -2.78 6.89 2.30
C GLU A 372 -1.25 6.86 2.41
N GLU A 373 -0.66 6.48 3.55
CA GLU A 373 0.80 6.48 3.70
C GLU A 373 1.47 5.38 2.86
N VAL A 374 0.86 4.19 2.73
CA VAL A 374 1.37 3.14 1.83
C VAL A 374 1.27 3.59 0.37
N ARG A 375 0.16 4.24 -0.04
CA ARG A 375 0.02 4.82 -1.39
C ARG A 375 1.00 5.96 -1.66
N LYS A 376 1.29 6.81 -0.67
CA LYS A 376 2.35 7.83 -0.81
C LYS A 376 3.68 7.15 -0.99
N CYS A 377 3.93 6.10 -0.21
CA CYS A 377 5.19 5.40 -0.29
C CYS A 377 5.40 4.79 -1.67
N THR A 378 4.44 4.07 -2.25
CA THR A 378 4.59 3.41 -3.58
C THR A 378 5.14 4.33 -4.69
N ARG A 379 5.03 5.65 -4.55
CA ARG A 379 5.61 6.67 -5.44
C ARG A 379 7.15 6.71 -5.42
N TYR A 380 7.80 6.39 -4.30
CA TYR A 380 9.23 6.67 -4.09
C TYR A 380 10.20 5.90 -4.99
N TRP A 381 9.76 4.77 -5.55
CA TRP A 381 10.62 3.94 -6.39
C TRP A 381 10.24 3.93 -7.87
N GLY A 382 9.10 4.52 -8.27
CA GLY A 382 8.62 4.74 -9.66
C GLY A 382 9.28 3.87 -10.73
N THR A 383 9.29 2.55 -10.55
CA THR A 383 10.24 1.71 -11.28
C THR A 383 9.74 1.47 -12.69
N ARG A 384 10.57 1.75 -13.69
CA ARG A 384 10.32 1.41 -15.10
C ARG A 384 10.50 -0.10 -15.40
N GLY A 385 10.13 -0.98 -14.47
CA GLY A 385 10.29 -2.44 -14.62
C GLY A 385 11.74 -2.98 -14.64
N ARG A 386 12.76 -2.16 -14.31
CA ARG A 386 14.17 -2.59 -14.43
C ARG A 386 14.65 -3.57 -13.35
N TYR A 387 14.01 -3.59 -12.18
CA TYR A 387 14.51 -4.37 -11.03
C TYR A 387 13.81 -5.70 -10.84
N VAL A 388 12.60 -5.84 -11.38
CA VAL A 388 11.73 -6.99 -11.16
C VAL A 388 10.86 -7.20 -12.38
N LYS A 389 10.50 -8.46 -12.67
CA LYS A 389 9.58 -8.74 -13.77
C LYS A 389 8.19 -8.17 -13.49
N ARG A 390 7.51 -7.68 -14.54
CA ARG A 390 6.14 -7.10 -14.46
C ARG A 390 5.18 -7.98 -13.67
N ASN A 391 5.20 -9.29 -13.92
CA ASN A 391 4.31 -10.25 -13.27
C ASN A 391 4.54 -10.39 -11.76
N GLN A 392 5.75 -10.14 -11.27
CA GLN A 392 6.11 -10.18 -9.85
C GLN A 392 5.68 -8.89 -9.15
N LEU A 393 5.83 -7.74 -9.81
CA LEU A 393 5.32 -6.45 -9.31
C LEU A 393 3.80 -6.47 -9.14
N LEU A 394 3.08 -7.02 -10.13
CA LEU A 394 1.64 -7.25 -10.03
C LEU A 394 1.29 -8.12 -8.82
N GLY A 395 2.09 -9.16 -8.54
CA GLY A 395 1.90 -9.98 -7.34
C GLY A 395 2.00 -9.15 -6.05
N PHE A 396 3.02 -8.28 -5.92
CA PHE A 396 3.14 -7.41 -4.74
C PHE A 396 1.94 -6.47 -4.55
N VAL A 397 1.44 -5.91 -5.63
CA VAL A 397 0.28 -5.02 -5.60
C VAL A 397 -0.96 -5.74 -5.09
N GLU A 398 -1.21 -6.93 -5.64
CA GLU A 398 -2.35 -7.74 -5.23
C GLU A 398 -2.25 -8.10 -3.74
N GLU A 399 -1.05 -8.42 -3.26
CA GLU A 399 -0.79 -8.71 -1.84
C GLU A 399 -0.95 -7.48 -0.93
N MET A 400 -0.83 -6.26 -1.47
CA MET A 400 -1.19 -5.03 -0.75
C MET A 400 -2.72 -4.77 -0.75
N GLY A 401 -3.50 -5.63 -1.41
CA GLY A 401 -4.97 -5.55 -1.43
C GLY A 401 -5.55 -4.71 -2.58
N HIS A 402 -4.75 -4.38 -3.59
CA HIS A 402 -5.23 -3.63 -4.76
C HIS A 402 -5.77 -4.59 -5.86
N ASP A 403 -6.86 -4.20 -6.52
CA ASP A 403 -7.45 -4.99 -7.61
C ASP A 403 -6.71 -4.73 -8.93
N VAL A 404 -5.67 -5.52 -9.21
CA VAL A 404 -4.84 -5.38 -10.41
C VAL A 404 -5.61 -5.47 -11.73
N GLU A 405 -6.69 -6.24 -11.79
CA GLU A 405 -7.50 -6.37 -13.01
C GLU A 405 -8.16 -5.04 -13.37
N SER A 406 -8.73 -4.33 -12.40
CA SER A 406 -9.30 -2.99 -12.64
C SER A 406 -8.26 -1.99 -13.16
N ILE A 407 -7.01 -2.15 -12.74
CA ILE A 407 -5.89 -1.30 -13.16
C ILE A 407 -5.41 -1.66 -14.58
N LEU A 408 -5.42 -2.95 -14.91
CA LEU A 408 -5.03 -3.45 -16.23
C LEU A 408 -6.09 -3.15 -17.30
N ASP A 409 -7.36 -3.30 -16.94
CA ASP A 409 -8.49 -3.06 -17.86
C ASP A 409 -8.55 -1.58 -18.26
N ASP A 410 -8.37 -0.65 -17.30
CA ASP A 410 -8.31 0.80 -17.55
C ASP A 410 -7.13 1.22 -18.45
N SER A 411 -6.07 0.41 -18.52
CA SER A 411 -4.89 0.69 -19.37
C SER A 411 -5.04 0.17 -20.80
N SER A 412 -6.03 -0.68 -21.06
CA SER A 412 -6.14 -1.45 -22.31
C SER A 412 -7.01 -0.79 -23.40
N GLU A 413 -7.70 0.31 -23.09
CA GLU A 413 -8.58 1.01 -24.03
C GLU A 413 -7.86 2.04 -24.95
N GLY A 414 -6.52 2.07 -24.96
CA GLY A 414 -5.75 3.21 -25.51
C GLY A 414 -5.08 3.06 -26.88
N GLU A 415 -4.44 1.92 -27.21
CA GLU A 415 -3.60 1.87 -28.42
C GLU A 415 -3.76 0.57 -29.23
N PRO A 416 -3.98 0.66 -30.56
CA PRO A 416 -3.94 -0.50 -31.44
C PRO A 416 -2.51 -1.05 -31.49
N GLU A 417 -2.38 -2.35 -31.25
CA GLU A 417 -1.14 -3.09 -31.47
C GLU A 417 -0.79 -3.07 -32.97
N ASP A 418 0.08 -2.16 -33.38
CA ASP A 418 0.70 -2.21 -34.70
C ASP A 418 1.71 -3.38 -34.71
N GLU A 419 1.28 -4.52 -35.25
CA GLU A 419 2.12 -5.64 -35.64
C GLU A 419 3.05 -5.23 -36.80
N ASP A 420 4.19 -4.58 -36.53
CA ASP A 420 5.33 -4.66 -37.44
C ASP A 420 6.64 -4.84 -36.69
N GLY A 421 7.23 -6.02 -36.87
CA GLY A 421 8.42 -6.51 -36.19
C GLY A 421 9.68 -5.78 -36.64
N GLY A 422 10.03 -4.71 -35.95
CA GLY A 422 11.34 -4.08 -36.01
C GLY A 422 12.17 -4.36 -34.76
N GLU A 423 13.10 -5.33 -34.84
CA GLU A 423 14.18 -5.47 -33.86
C GLU A 423 14.92 -4.13 -33.73
N ASN A 424 14.86 -3.54 -32.53
CA ASN A 424 15.50 -2.28 -32.04
C ASN A 424 14.53 -1.16 -31.59
N GLY A 425 13.27 -1.47 -31.31
CA GLY A 425 12.39 -0.61 -30.51
C GLY A 425 12.60 -0.85 -29.02
N SER A 426 12.98 0.18 -28.27
CA SER A 426 12.96 0.19 -26.81
C SER A 426 11.52 0.22 -26.32
N ASP A 427 10.82 -0.91 -26.37
CA ASP A 427 9.50 -1.02 -25.78
C ASP A 427 9.65 -0.81 -24.28
N GLU A 428 8.96 0.21 -23.76
CA GLU A 428 9.00 0.64 -22.35
C GLU A 428 7.62 0.39 -21.68
N PRO A 429 7.09 -0.87 -21.58
CA PRO A 429 5.73 -1.15 -21.11
C PRO A 429 5.65 -1.25 -19.57
N GLY A 430 6.66 -0.71 -18.87
CA GLY A 430 6.83 -0.85 -17.42
C GLY A 430 6.28 0.32 -16.61
N LEU A 431 6.19 1.52 -17.21
CA LEU A 431 5.77 2.75 -16.54
C LEU A 431 4.27 2.81 -16.33
N GLU A 432 3.50 2.59 -17.41
CA GLU A 432 2.04 2.71 -17.41
C GLU A 432 1.37 1.83 -16.38
N LEU A 433 1.96 0.67 -16.05
CA LEU A 433 1.37 -0.20 -15.05
C LEU A 433 1.52 0.33 -13.63
N VAL A 434 2.71 0.82 -13.25
CA VAL A 434 2.93 1.44 -11.94
C VAL A 434 2.18 2.76 -11.83
N GLU A 435 2.05 3.46 -12.95
CA GLU A 435 1.25 4.66 -13.12
C GLU A 435 -0.25 4.37 -12.97
N ALA A 436 -0.81 3.40 -13.69
CA ALA A 436 -2.18 2.94 -13.55
C ALA A 436 -2.46 2.36 -12.15
N LEU A 437 -1.45 1.76 -11.51
CA LEU A 437 -1.52 1.31 -10.12
C LEU A 437 -1.69 2.46 -9.13
N VAL A 438 -0.95 3.54 -9.36
CA VAL A 438 -1.06 4.78 -8.57
C VAL A 438 -2.37 5.51 -8.93
N GLN A 439 -2.74 5.55 -10.21
CA GLN A 439 -3.89 6.30 -10.73
C GLN A 439 -5.23 5.63 -10.40
N GLY A 440 -5.37 4.32 -10.59
CA GLY A 440 -6.54 3.54 -10.18
C GLY A 440 -6.77 3.58 -8.66
N ALA A 441 -5.69 3.70 -7.87
CA ALA A 441 -5.78 3.90 -6.42
C ALA A 441 -6.23 5.32 -6.03
N ILE A 442 -5.94 6.35 -6.85
CA ILE A 442 -6.35 7.75 -6.65
C ILE A 442 -7.80 7.97 -7.10
N THR A 443 -8.17 7.54 -8.31
CA THR A 443 -9.51 7.76 -8.91
C THR A 443 -10.63 7.01 -8.16
N SER A 444 -10.33 5.85 -7.59
CA SER A 444 -11.26 5.12 -6.71
C SER A 444 -11.58 5.89 -5.41
N SER A 445 -10.74 6.85 -5.01
CA SER A 445 -10.93 7.67 -3.81
C SER A 445 -11.86 8.86 -4.04
N THR A 446 -11.76 9.51 -5.20
CA THR A 446 -12.60 10.66 -5.57
C THR A 446 -14.05 10.24 -5.82
N LYS A 447 -14.26 9.07 -6.45
CA LYS A 447 -15.61 8.51 -6.69
C LYS A 447 -16.36 8.14 -5.40
N CYS A 448 -15.68 7.97 -4.26
CA CYS A 448 -16.32 7.77 -2.96
C CYS A 448 -16.68 9.08 -2.23
N GLY A 449 -16.15 10.23 -2.67
CA GLY A 449 -16.33 11.53 -2.01
C GLY A 449 -17.30 12.48 -2.72
N GLU A 450 -17.45 12.40 -4.05
CA GLU A 450 -18.16 13.40 -4.86
C GLU A 450 -19.71 13.28 -4.86
N GLY A 451 -20.30 12.62 -3.85
CA GLY A 451 -21.75 12.45 -3.78
C GLY A 451 -22.54 13.58 -3.10
N LYS A 452 -21.89 14.65 -2.62
CA LYS A 452 -22.57 15.71 -1.85
C LYS A 452 -21.87 17.07 -1.94
N GLU A 453 -22.00 17.76 -3.06
CA GLU A 453 -21.87 19.23 -3.07
C GLU A 453 -22.54 19.79 -4.34
N GLU A 454 -23.87 19.78 -4.38
CA GLU A 454 -24.64 20.70 -5.22
C GLU A 454 -26.01 20.97 -4.57
N GLU A 455 -26.47 22.22 -4.69
CA GLU A 455 -27.69 22.84 -4.14
C GLU A 455 -27.68 23.27 -2.66
N THR A 456 -27.06 24.41 -2.37
CA THR A 456 -27.69 25.45 -1.54
C THR A 456 -27.25 26.85 -1.99
N THR A 457 -27.92 27.41 -3.00
CA THR A 457 -28.06 28.85 -3.18
C THR A 457 -29.32 29.11 -4.02
N ASN A 458 -30.45 29.28 -3.33
CA ASN A 458 -31.57 30.17 -3.68
C ASN A 458 -32.74 29.94 -2.72
N ASN A 459 -32.73 30.67 -1.60
CA ASN A 459 -33.88 31.43 -1.07
C ASN A 459 -33.47 32.20 0.18
#